data_AF-C7CHA9-F1
#
_entry.id   AF-C7CHA9-F1
#
_cell.length_a   1.000
_cell.length_b   1.000
_cell.length_c   1.000
_cell.angle_alpha   90.00
_cell.angle_beta   90.00
_cell.angle_gamma   90.00
#
_symmetry.space_group_name_H-M   'P 1'
#
loop_
_entity.id
_entity.type
_entity.pdbx_description
1 polymer ?
#
loop_
_entity_poly.entity_id
_entity_poly.type
_entity_poly.pdbx_seq_one_letter_code
_entity_poly.pdbx_strand_id
1 'polypeptide(L)' 'MGKGRKVLSNDHAHALIKQAVAIVFGDARAEAEAAAEIATIEAVHVQTAPKPRRFRRPPA' A
#
# COMPACT_ATOMS: atom_id res chain seq x y z
N MET A 1 -5.79 -13.43 20.39
CA MET A 1 -5.25 -12.12 19.92
C MET A 1 -5.20 -12.14 18.40
N GLY A 2 -6.27 -11.68 17.76
CA GLY A 2 -6.45 -11.81 16.31
C GLY A 2 -5.35 -11.12 15.53
N LYS A 3 -4.79 -11.81 14.54
CA LYS A 3 -3.99 -11.19 13.47
C LYS A 3 -4.84 -10.05 12.91
N GLY A 4 -4.49 -8.81 13.26
CA GLY A 4 -5.17 -7.62 12.76
C GLY A 4 -5.29 -7.74 11.25
N ARG A 5 -6.51 -7.52 10.71
CA ARG A 5 -6.70 -7.45 9.26
C ARG A 5 -5.66 -6.47 8.74
N LYS A 6 -4.93 -6.85 7.69
CA LYS A 6 -4.06 -5.94 6.95
C LYS A 6 -4.97 -4.95 6.24
N VAL A 7 -5.49 -3.99 7.00
CA VAL A 7 -6.27 -2.88 6.46
C VAL A 7 -5.26 -1.97 5.76
N LEU A 8 -5.58 -1.58 4.53
CA LEU A 8 -4.81 -0.59 3.80
C LEU A 8 -4.75 0.71 4.64
N SER A 9 -3.64 1.44 4.55
CA SER A 9 -3.61 2.78 5.13
C SER A 9 -4.70 3.63 4.48
N ASN A 10 -5.21 4.62 5.22
CA ASN A 10 -6.29 5.48 4.72
C ASN A 10 -5.90 6.15 3.39
N ASP A 11 -4.66 6.60 3.29
CA ASP A 11 -4.11 7.23 2.07
C ASP A 11 -4.10 6.25 0.88
N HIS A 12 -3.77 4.98 1.13
CA HIS A 12 -3.77 3.96 0.08
C HIS A 12 -5.20 3.66 -0.38
N ALA A 13 -6.14 3.53 0.57
CA ALA A 13 -7.55 3.35 0.23
C ALA A 13 -8.11 4.52 -0.58
N HIS A 14 -7.75 5.76 -0.21
CA HIS A 14 -8.17 6.96 -0.93
C HIS A 14 -7.63 7.00 -2.36
N ALA A 15 -6.35 6.68 -2.56
CA ALA A 15 -5.73 6.66 -3.89
C ALA A 15 -6.36 5.58 -4.81
N LEU A 16 -6.70 4.41 -4.26
CA LEU A 16 -7.43 3.36 -4.99
C LEU A 16 -8.84 3.79 -5.38
N ILE A 17 -9.55 4.49 -4.50
CA ILE A 17 -10.89 5.04 -4.80
C ILE A 17 -10.78 6.11 -5.89
N LYS A 18 -9.79 7.00 -5.80
CA LYS A 18 -9.51 8.02 -6.83
C LYS A 18 -9.28 7.38 -8.20
N GLN A 19 -8.46 6.33 -8.26
CA GLN A 19 -8.21 5.60 -9.50
C GLN A 19 -9.48 4.94 -10.06
N ALA A 20 -10.27 4.27 -9.21
CA ALA A 20 -11.50 3.61 -9.63
C ALA A 20 -12.53 4.60 -10.20
N VAL A 21 -12.70 5.75 -9.55
CA VAL A 21 -13.57 6.83 -10.03
C VAL A 21 -13.06 7.36 -11.38
N ALA A 22 -11.76 7.62 -11.51
CA ALA A 22 -11.16 8.10 -12.76
C ALA A 22 -11.40 7.14 -13.94
N ILE A 23 -11.25 5.83 -13.72
CA ILE A 23 -11.52 4.80 -14.74
C ILE A 23 -12.99 4.79 -15.14
N VAL A 24 -13.91 4.85 -14.17
CA VAL A 24 -15.37 4.86 -14.45
C VAL A 24 -15.79 6.07 -15.28
N PHE A 25 -15.19 7.23 -15.03
CA PHE A 25 -15.50 8.46 -15.76
C PHE A 25 -14.60 8.70 -17.00
N GLY A 26 -13.62 7.82 -17.28
CA GLY A 26 -12.71 7.95 -18.41
C GLY A 26 -11.73 9.12 -18.29
N ASP A 27 -11.40 9.56 -17.07
CA ASP A 27 -10.44 10.65 -16.83
C ASP A 27 -9.01 10.11 -16.71
N ALA A 28 -8.31 10.06 -17.85
CA ALA A 28 -6.93 9.58 -17.94
C ALA A 28 -5.94 10.39 -17.09
N ARG A 29 -6.21 11.68 -16.85
CA ARG A 29 -5.33 12.51 -16.02
C ARG A 29 -5.50 12.13 -14.56
N ALA A 30 -6.74 12.03 -14.09
CA ALA A 30 -7.02 11.62 -12.72
C ALA A 30 -6.53 10.19 -12.43
N GLU A 31 -6.60 9.30 -13.42
CA GLU A 31 -6.05 7.94 -13.33
C GLU A 31 -4.53 7.96 -13.15
N ALA A 32 -3.81 8.73 -13.97
CA ALA A 32 -2.35 8.84 -13.88
C ALA A 32 -1.90 9.47 -12.55
N GLU A 33 -2.63 10.47 -12.05
CA GLU A 33 -2.37 11.07 -10.74
C GLU A 33 -2.57 10.05 -9.61
N ALA A 34 -3.68 9.30 -9.63
CA ALA A 34 -3.94 8.27 -8.63
C ALA A 34 -2.90 7.14 -8.66
N ALA A 35 -2.46 6.73 -9.85
CA ALA A 35 -1.40 5.72 -10.00
C ALA A 35 -0.06 6.19 -9.40
N ALA A 36 0.29 7.47 -9.57
CA ALA A 36 1.49 8.04 -8.96
C ALA A 36 1.39 8.10 -7.42
N GLU A 37 0.22 8.44 -6.88
CA GLU A 37 -0.05 8.41 -5.43
C GLU A 37 0.11 7.00 -4.85
N ILE A 38 -0.47 5.98 -5.51
CA ILE A 38 -0.33 4.57 -5.10
C ILE A 38 1.13 4.14 -5.10
N ALA A 39 1.86 4.39 -6.20
CA ALA A 39 3.27 4.01 -6.31
C ALA A 39 4.13 4.64 -5.19
N THR A 40 3.83 5.88 -4.82
CA THR A 40 4.53 6.58 -3.73
C THR A 40 4.25 5.91 -2.38
N ILE A 41 2.98 5.60 -2.10
CA ILE A 41 2.56 4.98 -0.83
C ILE A 41 3.16 3.57 -0.71
N GLU A 42 3.14 2.79 -1.79
CA GLU A 42 3.71 1.45 -1.82
C GLU A 42 5.24 1.48 -1.64
N ALA A 43 5.94 2.42 -2.26
CA ALA A 43 7.38 2.60 -2.07
C ALA A 43 7.73 2.88 -0.60
N VAL A 44 6.95 3.74 0.08
CA VAL A 44 7.11 4.01 1.51
C VAL A 44 6.81 2.76 2.34
N HIS A 45 5.79 1.99 1.99
CA HIS A 45 5.42 0.76 2.69
C HIS A 45 6.50 -0.33 2.58
N VAL A 46 7.16 -0.42 1.42
CA VAL A 46 8.28 -1.35 1.19
C VAL A 46 9.51 -0.96 2.02
N GLN A 47 9.80 0.34 2.14
CA GLN A 47 10.92 0.83 2.96
C GLN A 47 10.69 0.67 4.46
N THR A 48 9.43 0.77 4.90
CA THR A 48 9.05 0.64 6.31
C THR A 48 8.78 -0.80 6.75
N ALA A 49 8.80 -1.77 5.83
CA ALA A 49 8.67 -3.18 6.15
C ALA A 49 9.81 -3.60 7.10
N PRO A 50 9.52 -4.05 8.33
CA PRO A 50 10.55 -4.42 9.29
C PRO A 50 11.37 -5.59 8.74
N LYS A 51 12.68 -5.36 8.67
CA LYS A 51 13.72 -6.35 8.31
C LYS A 51 13.35 -7.71 8.94
N PRO A 52 13.33 -8.83 8.19
CA PRO A 52 12.97 -10.12 8.75
C PRO A 52 13.94 -10.41 9.90
N ARG A 53 13.43 -10.37 11.15
CA ARG A 53 14.16 -10.81 12.33
C ARG A 53 14.50 -12.28 12.09
N ARG A 54 15.73 -12.55 11.64
CA ARG A 54 16.31 -13.89 11.65
C ARG A 54 16.25 -14.36 13.10
N PHE A 55 15.27 -15.20 13.40
CA PHE A 55 15.23 -15.97 14.64
C PHE A 55 16.50 -16.81 14.66
N ARG A 56 17.51 -16.37 15.42
CA ARG A 56 18.65 -17.20 15.76
C ARG A 56 18.09 -18.37 16.59
N ARG A 57 18.12 -19.58 16.02
CA ARG A 57 17.89 -20.81 16.79
C ARG A 57 18.91 -20.84 17.94
N PRO A 58 18.51 -21.15 19.19
CA PRO A 58 19.47 -21.34 20.25
C PRO A 58 20.34 -22.57 19.94
N PRO A 59 21.64 -22.55 20.29
CA PRO A 59 22.50 -23.72 20.13
C PRO A 59 21.99 -24.87 21.01
N ALA A 60 22.05 -26.09 20.46
CA ALA A 60 21.70 -27.34 21.11
C ALA A 60 22.72 -27.73 22.19
#